data_AF-A0A074JZH5-F1
#
_entry.id   AF-A0A074JZH5-F1
#
_cell.length_a   1.000
_cell.length_b   1.000
_cell.length_c   1.000
_cell.angle_alpha   90.00
_cell.angle_beta   90.00
_cell.angle_gamma   90.00
#
_symmetry.space_group_name_H-M   'P 1'
#
loop_
_entity.id
_entity.type
_entity.pdbx_description
1 polymer ?
#
loop_
_entity_poly.entity_id
_entity_poly.type
_entity_poly.pdbx_seq_one_letter_code
_entity_poly.pdbx_strand_id
1 'polypeptide(L)'
;MAARAREIAPAAVAGAVLAALVIGTLVAVAIRAGGLSGLRTSDLAAIRFTLWQAALSALLSCALAIPVARALHRRRFAGRDLLISLMGAPFILPVIVAVFGLIAVFGRRGFINAALAHFGIEPLSIYGAQGVITAHVFFNLPLATRMILHGWQAIPSERFRLAASLGFGPTQTARQLERPMLRAVLPGAFLAIFLVCLTSFAVALTLGGGPRATTVELAIYQAFRFDFDMGRAASLALVQVAISVTALLIAARVTLPASFGAGHDRSFAPIAQLSGGAAHTALDVAAITLAAAFLLTPIGAVFARGLPALSNLPPMIWSATATSLIIALASTIATLIVALPLALAATRHRWAEITAMLPMTASALVMGTGAFLIARPFINPTSLALPMVLLTNAALSVPFATRILLPEIRTLRADYDRLASSLDLRGIARLRLLTLPRLARPLGFSAGLAAAFSMGDLGVITLFSDGQTRTLPLALFQLMGSYRMDQAAGAASLLLILTFALFWALDRLGHYADPR
;
A
#
# COMPACT_ATOMS: atom_id res chain seq x y z
N MET A 1 26.43 30.42 0.78
CA MET A 1 26.51 29.33 -0.24
C MET A 1 27.00 28.00 0.32
N ALA A 2 28.06 27.94 1.15
CA ALA A 2 28.61 26.68 1.69
C ALA A 2 27.63 25.82 2.52
N ALA A 3 26.72 26.43 3.29
CA ALA A 3 25.70 25.69 4.06
C ALA A 3 24.63 25.04 3.16
N ARG A 4 24.34 25.62 1.98
CA ARG A 4 23.40 25.06 1.00
C ARG A 4 24.00 23.85 0.27
N ALA A 5 25.29 23.89 -0.03
CA ALA A 5 26.00 22.77 -0.67
C ALA A 5 26.03 21.49 0.21
N ARG A 6 26.08 21.64 1.54
CA ARG A 6 26.13 20.51 2.50
C ARG A 6 24.80 19.77 2.67
N GLU A 7 23.65 20.42 2.47
CA GLU A 7 22.34 19.73 2.45
C GLU A 7 22.09 19.02 1.10
N ILE A 8 22.68 19.52 0.01
CA ILE A 8 22.50 18.97 -1.34
C ILE A 8 23.34 17.71 -1.56
N ALA A 9 24.57 17.65 -1.05
CA ALA A 9 25.46 16.50 -1.23
C ALA A 9 24.84 15.14 -0.81
N PRO A 10 24.29 14.96 0.41
CA PRO A 10 23.68 13.69 0.80
C PRO A 10 22.43 13.37 -0.01
N ALA A 11 21.61 14.37 -0.35
CA ALA A 11 20.43 14.19 -1.18
C ALA A 11 20.79 13.82 -2.62
N ALA A 12 21.87 14.37 -3.17
CA ALA A 12 22.36 14.06 -4.51
C ALA A 12 22.92 12.65 -4.58
N VAL A 13 23.68 12.21 -3.56
CA VAL A 13 24.17 10.83 -3.46
C VAL A 13 23.00 9.85 -3.30
N ALA A 14 22.08 10.11 -2.36
CA ALA A 14 20.89 9.29 -2.17
C ALA A 14 20.04 9.22 -3.44
N GLY A 15 19.83 10.36 -4.10
CA GLY A 15 19.11 10.45 -5.36
C GLY A 15 19.80 9.72 -6.49
N ALA A 16 21.13 9.83 -6.61
CA ALA A 16 21.90 9.12 -7.62
C ALA A 16 21.87 7.60 -7.42
N VAL A 17 21.99 7.11 -6.18
CA VAL A 17 21.88 5.68 -5.86
C VAL A 17 20.49 5.15 -6.20
N LEU A 18 19.43 5.86 -5.78
CA LEU A 18 18.06 5.45 -6.06
C LEU A 18 17.76 5.48 -7.56
N ALA A 19 18.16 6.55 -8.25
CA ALA A 19 18.00 6.68 -9.69
C ALA A 19 18.80 5.61 -10.45
N ALA A 20 20.03 5.30 -10.04
CA ALA A 20 20.83 4.24 -10.64
C ALA A 20 20.17 2.87 -10.47
N LEU A 21 19.56 2.59 -9.31
CA LEU A 21 18.82 1.35 -9.09
C LEU A 21 17.56 1.30 -9.97
N VAL A 22 16.71 2.33 -9.95
CA VAL A 22 15.44 2.31 -10.71
C VAL A 22 15.68 2.43 -12.21
N ILE A 23 16.40 3.47 -12.65
CA ILE A 23 16.66 3.70 -14.07
C ILE A 23 17.58 2.61 -14.63
N GLY A 24 18.59 2.16 -13.88
CA GLY A 24 19.48 1.08 -14.33
C GLY A 24 18.71 -0.21 -14.59
N THR A 25 17.81 -0.61 -13.69
CA THR A 25 16.96 -1.80 -13.89
C THR A 25 16.02 -1.64 -15.07
N LEU A 26 15.43 -0.46 -15.25
CA LEU A 26 14.58 -0.15 -16.41
C LEU A 26 15.34 -0.14 -17.74
N VAL A 27 16.56 0.39 -17.76
CA VAL A 27 17.44 0.40 -18.94
C VAL A 27 17.85 -1.03 -19.29
N ALA A 28 18.21 -1.86 -18.31
CA ALA A 28 18.52 -3.26 -18.55
C ALA A 28 17.34 -4.03 -19.15
N VAL A 29 16.13 -3.78 -18.64
CA VAL A 29 14.88 -4.29 -19.22
C VAL A 29 14.71 -3.77 -20.66
N ALA A 30 14.90 -2.48 -20.90
CA ALA A 30 14.73 -1.88 -22.22
C ALA A 30 15.70 -2.45 -23.27
N ILE A 31 16.97 -2.64 -22.90
CA ILE A 31 17.99 -3.22 -23.79
C ILE A 31 17.69 -4.68 -24.12
N ARG A 32 17.16 -5.44 -23.15
CA ARG A 32 16.86 -6.87 -23.34
C ARG A 32 15.53 -7.11 -24.04
N ALA A 33 14.61 -6.14 -24.01
CA ALA A 33 13.34 -6.25 -24.68
C ALA A 33 13.54 -6.35 -26.20
N GLY A 34 13.12 -7.47 -26.79
CA GLY A 34 13.19 -7.70 -28.24
C GLY A 34 12.14 -6.93 -29.06
N GLY A 35 11.58 -5.85 -28.50
CA GLY A 35 10.43 -5.11 -29.04
C GLY A 35 9.06 -5.70 -28.68
N LEU A 36 8.00 -5.04 -29.14
CA LEU A 36 6.60 -5.45 -28.94
C LEU A 36 6.18 -6.62 -29.84
N SER A 37 6.96 -6.93 -30.89
CA SER A 37 6.70 -8.03 -31.83
C SER A 37 6.79 -9.42 -31.18
N GLY A 38 7.44 -9.54 -30.03
CA GLY A 38 7.51 -10.78 -29.25
C GLY A 38 6.32 -11.07 -28.34
N LEU A 39 5.32 -10.17 -28.29
CA LEU A 39 4.13 -10.36 -27.43
C LEU A 39 3.16 -11.37 -28.05
N ARG A 40 2.67 -12.29 -27.22
CA ARG A 40 1.72 -13.33 -27.61
C ARG A 40 0.27 -12.87 -27.41
N THR A 41 -0.69 -13.58 -28.00
CA THR A 41 -2.12 -13.32 -27.76
C THR A 41 -2.52 -13.42 -26.28
N SER A 42 -1.86 -14.30 -25.52
CA SER A 42 -2.01 -14.42 -24.07
C SER A 42 -1.51 -13.19 -23.31
N ASP A 43 -0.49 -12.49 -23.82
CA ASP A 43 0.05 -11.27 -23.22
C ASP A 43 -0.94 -10.11 -23.38
N LEU A 44 -1.58 -9.98 -24.56
CA LEU A 44 -2.66 -9.02 -24.76
C LEU A 44 -3.86 -9.31 -23.84
N ALA A 45 -4.19 -10.59 -23.65
CA ALA A 45 -5.24 -10.99 -22.71
C ALA A 45 -4.87 -10.60 -21.27
N ALA A 46 -3.61 -10.75 -20.86
CA ALA A 46 -3.12 -10.35 -19.54
C ALA A 46 -3.16 -8.82 -19.36
N ILE A 47 -2.78 -8.03 -20.38
CA ILE A 47 -2.89 -6.57 -20.36
C ILE A 47 -4.34 -6.14 -20.22
N ARG A 48 -5.25 -6.68 -21.04
CA ARG A 48 -6.68 -6.39 -20.96
C ARG A 48 -7.25 -6.77 -19.60
N PHE A 49 -6.89 -7.94 -19.07
CA PHE A 49 -7.31 -8.38 -17.76
C PHE A 49 -6.80 -7.42 -16.67
N THR A 50 -5.55 -6.95 -16.77
CA THR A 50 -4.86 -6.03 -15.82
C THR A 50 -5.36 -4.58 -15.85
N LEU A 51 -6.01 -4.16 -16.93
CA LEU A 51 -6.71 -2.88 -16.96
C LEU A 51 -8.14 -3.04 -16.44
N TRP A 52 -8.83 -4.10 -16.86
CA TRP A 52 -10.21 -4.36 -16.48
C TRP A 52 -10.39 -4.63 -14.98
N GLN A 53 -9.59 -5.52 -14.40
CA GLN A 53 -9.65 -5.85 -12.97
C GLN A 53 -9.33 -4.62 -12.10
N ALA A 54 -8.40 -3.74 -12.51
CA ALA A 54 -7.91 -2.61 -11.71
C ALA A 54 -8.96 -1.53 -11.73
N ALA A 55 -9.54 -1.25 -12.90
CA ALA A 55 -10.65 -0.33 -13.04
C ALA A 55 -11.87 -0.81 -12.25
N LEU A 56 -12.23 -2.10 -12.35
CA LEU A 56 -13.37 -2.66 -11.64
C LEU A 56 -13.13 -2.68 -10.13
N SER A 57 -11.95 -3.09 -9.66
CA SER A 57 -11.58 -3.06 -8.24
C SER A 57 -11.58 -1.65 -7.66
N ALA A 58 -11.05 -0.66 -8.40
CA ALA A 58 -11.05 0.74 -7.98
C ALA A 58 -12.48 1.31 -7.92
N LEU A 59 -13.30 1.01 -8.92
CA LEU A 59 -14.70 1.42 -8.97
C LEU A 59 -15.49 0.84 -7.79
N LEU A 60 -15.41 -0.47 -7.57
CA LEU A 60 -16.12 -1.14 -6.48
C LEU A 60 -15.64 -0.66 -5.11
N SER A 61 -14.33 -0.50 -4.91
CA SER A 61 -13.78 0.01 -3.65
C SER A 61 -14.29 1.42 -3.35
N CYS A 62 -14.29 2.31 -4.35
CA CYS A 62 -14.82 3.66 -4.22
C CYS A 62 -16.34 3.67 -3.98
N ALA A 63 -17.09 2.89 -4.75
CA ALA A 63 -18.54 2.81 -4.66
C ALA A 63 -19.01 2.33 -3.27
N LEU A 64 -18.34 1.31 -2.73
CA LEU A 64 -18.61 0.78 -1.39
C LEU A 64 -18.09 1.69 -0.27
N ALA A 65 -17.01 2.43 -0.51
CA ALA A 65 -16.47 3.37 0.47
C ALA A 65 -17.33 4.63 0.67
N ILE A 66 -18.07 5.08 -0.36
CA ILE A 66 -18.98 6.24 -0.27
C ILE A 66 -20.01 6.09 0.89
N PRO A 67 -20.84 5.03 0.95
CA PRO A 67 -21.81 4.89 2.03
C PRO A 67 -21.14 4.72 3.39
N VAL A 68 -20.01 4.00 3.47
CA VAL A 68 -19.28 3.79 4.73
C VAL A 68 -18.70 5.10 5.26
N ALA A 69 -18.02 5.88 4.40
CA ALA A 69 -17.45 7.17 4.77
C ALA A 69 -18.54 8.17 5.18
N ARG A 70 -19.65 8.18 4.46
CA ARG A 70 -20.82 9.03 4.79
C ARG A 70 -21.42 8.65 6.13
N ALA A 71 -21.58 7.35 6.42
CA ALA A 71 -22.07 6.85 7.69
C ALA A 71 -21.11 7.22 8.85
N LEU A 72 -19.80 7.03 8.67
CA LEU A 72 -18.77 7.40 9.64
C LEU A 72 -18.66 8.91 9.88
N HIS A 73 -19.01 9.73 8.89
CA HIS A 73 -19.09 11.19 9.06
C HIS A 73 -20.33 11.58 9.88
N ARG A 74 -21.48 10.94 9.65
CA ARG A 74 -22.76 11.29 10.27
C ARG A 74 -22.92 10.74 11.69
N ARG A 75 -22.38 9.56 11.98
CA ARG A 75 -22.63 8.83 13.23
C ARG A 75 -21.45 8.97 14.20
N ARG A 76 -21.79 9.18 15.47
CA ARG A 76 -20.85 9.07 16.60
C ARG A 76 -21.29 7.89 17.47
N PHE A 77 -20.34 7.03 17.80
CA PHE A 77 -20.54 5.86 18.65
C PHE A 77 -19.21 5.51 19.31
N ALA A 78 -19.26 4.81 20.44
CA ALA A 78 -18.06 4.34 21.13
C ALA A 78 -17.28 3.38 20.21
N GLY A 79 -15.99 3.64 20.00
CA GLY A 79 -15.14 2.83 19.12
C GLY A 79 -15.09 3.29 17.64
N ARG A 80 -15.76 4.38 17.27
CA ARG A 80 -15.66 4.96 15.92
C ARG A 80 -14.22 5.24 15.50
N ASP A 81 -13.45 5.91 16.36
CA ASP A 81 -12.08 6.30 16.04
C ASP A 81 -11.14 5.09 16.01
N LEU A 82 -11.43 4.07 16.84
CA LEU A 82 -10.76 2.77 16.76
C LEU A 82 -11.04 2.11 15.41
N LEU A 83 -12.28 2.10 14.92
CA LEU A 83 -12.61 1.55 13.60
C LEU A 83 -11.89 2.30 12.47
N ILE A 84 -11.88 3.64 12.50
CA ILE A 84 -11.16 4.46 11.51
C ILE A 84 -9.65 4.18 11.56
N SER A 85 -9.09 3.98 12.77
CA SER A 85 -7.69 3.60 12.95
C SER A 85 -7.41 2.19 12.38
N LEU A 86 -8.29 1.22 12.67
CA LEU A 86 -8.22 -0.14 12.14
C LEU A 86 -8.36 -0.20 10.60
N MET A 87 -9.04 0.78 9.99
CA MET A 87 -9.04 0.93 8.53
C MET A 87 -7.65 1.32 7.96
N GLY A 88 -6.66 1.67 8.78
CA GLY A 88 -5.26 1.74 8.34
C GLY A 88 -4.56 0.39 8.29
N ALA A 89 -5.05 -0.61 9.03
CA ALA A 89 -4.36 -1.88 9.25
C ALA A 89 -4.17 -2.74 7.97
N PRO A 90 -5.13 -2.80 7.02
CA PRO A 90 -4.95 -3.62 5.82
C PRO A 90 -3.78 -3.21 4.92
N PHE A 91 -3.29 -1.97 5.02
CA PHE A 91 -2.08 -1.55 4.31
C PHE A 91 -0.79 -2.07 4.96
N ILE A 92 -0.82 -2.30 6.27
CA ILE A 92 0.31 -2.85 7.04
C ILE A 92 0.31 -4.39 6.93
N LEU A 93 -0.86 -4.97 6.65
CA LEU A 93 -1.07 -6.42 6.54
C LEU A 93 -0.31 -7.01 5.34
N PRO A 94 0.57 -8.01 5.55
CA PRO A 94 1.19 -8.74 4.46
C PRO A 94 0.16 -9.35 3.51
N VAL A 95 0.35 -9.17 2.20
CA VAL A 95 -0.70 -9.50 1.22
C VAL A 95 -1.11 -10.96 1.27
N ILE A 96 -0.11 -11.85 1.38
CA ILE A 96 -0.32 -13.30 1.48
C ILE A 96 -1.12 -13.70 2.74
N VAL A 97 -0.96 -12.97 3.85
CA VAL A 97 -1.72 -13.22 5.09
C VAL A 97 -3.17 -12.81 4.91
N ALA A 98 -3.44 -11.68 4.27
CA ALA A 98 -4.80 -11.27 3.98
C ALA A 98 -5.50 -12.27 3.04
N VAL A 99 -4.79 -12.74 2.00
CA VAL A 99 -5.30 -13.76 1.09
C VAL A 99 -5.62 -15.04 1.85
N PHE A 100 -4.73 -15.49 2.75
CA PHE A 100 -5.01 -16.64 3.62
C PHE A 100 -6.28 -16.43 4.44
N GLY A 101 -6.45 -15.26 5.07
CA GLY A 101 -7.66 -14.90 5.82
C GLY A 101 -8.92 -14.90 4.94
N LEU A 102 -8.83 -14.36 3.73
CA LEU A 102 -9.93 -14.38 2.76
C LEU A 102 -10.28 -15.81 2.33
N ILE A 103 -9.29 -16.67 2.09
CA ILE A 103 -9.52 -18.11 1.82
C ILE A 103 -10.17 -18.80 3.02
N ALA A 104 -9.80 -18.44 4.25
CA ALA A 104 -10.42 -18.99 5.44
C ALA A 104 -11.92 -18.63 5.57
N VAL A 105 -12.35 -17.50 5.02
CA VAL A 105 -13.73 -17.01 5.07
C VAL A 105 -14.55 -17.41 3.83
N PHE A 106 -14.02 -17.14 2.64
CA PHE A 106 -14.69 -17.29 1.34
C PHE A 106 -14.25 -18.54 0.56
N GLY A 107 -13.27 -19.30 1.05
CA GLY A 107 -12.85 -20.56 0.41
C GLY A 107 -13.93 -21.65 0.50
N ARG A 108 -13.74 -22.77 -0.21
CA ARG A 108 -14.74 -23.87 -0.28
C ARG A 108 -15.16 -24.41 1.10
N ARG A 109 -14.23 -24.48 2.05
CA ARG A 109 -14.47 -24.86 3.47
C ARG A 109 -14.49 -23.64 4.41
N GLY A 110 -14.76 -22.46 3.86
CA GLY A 110 -14.82 -21.21 4.62
C GLY A 110 -16.17 -21.00 5.29
N PHE A 111 -16.23 -20.08 6.24
CA PHE A 111 -17.45 -19.80 7.02
C PHE A 111 -18.67 -19.46 6.14
N ILE A 112 -18.47 -18.70 5.06
CA ILE A 112 -19.57 -18.28 4.19
C ILE A 112 -20.11 -19.47 3.38
N ASN A 113 -19.24 -20.27 2.78
CA ASN A 113 -19.67 -21.45 2.02
C ASN A 113 -20.27 -22.52 2.94
N ALA A 114 -19.78 -22.64 4.18
CA ALA A 114 -20.41 -23.49 5.19
C ALA A 114 -21.84 -23.02 5.49
N ALA A 115 -22.07 -21.72 5.64
CA ALA A 115 -23.41 -21.16 5.84
C ALA A 115 -24.31 -21.37 4.61
N LEU A 116 -23.80 -21.09 3.40
CA LEU A 116 -24.54 -21.32 2.14
C LEU A 116 -24.96 -22.78 1.94
N ALA A 117 -24.12 -23.73 2.37
CA ALA A 117 -24.43 -25.15 2.31
C ALA A 117 -25.65 -25.53 3.17
N HIS A 118 -25.89 -24.84 4.29
CA HIS A 118 -27.10 -25.04 5.10
C HIS A 118 -28.38 -24.63 4.36
N PHE A 119 -28.27 -23.73 3.38
CA PHE A 119 -29.35 -23.29 2.51
C PHE A 119 -29.39 -24.01 1.16
N GLY A 120 -28.53 -25.02 0.95
CA GLY A 120 -28.45 -25.77 -0.31
C GLY A 120 -27.91 -24.98 -1.50
N ILE A 121 -27.24 -23.84 -1.27
CA ILE A 121 -26.67 -22.99 -2.32
C ILE A 121 -25.28 -23.50 -2.70
N GLU A 122 -24.97 -23.52 -4.00
CA GLU A 122 -23.65 -23.94 -4.49
C GLU A 122 -22.51 -23.10 -3.91
N PRO A 123 -21.36 -23.73 -3.59
CA PRO A 123 -20.24 -23.03 -2.98
C PRO A 123 -19.59 -22.03 -3.94
N LEU A 124 -19.39 -20.82 -3.47
CA LEU A 124 -18.69 -19.76 -4.19
C LEU A 124 -17.19 -20.08 -4.29
N SER A 125 -16.61 -19.93 -5.48
CA SER A 125 -15.16 -20.05 -5.67
C SER A 125 -14.47 -18.72 -5.42
N ILE A 126 -13.56 -18.69 -4.44
CA ILE A 126 -12.64 -17.55 -4.23
C ILE A 126 -11.52 -17.49 -5.27
N TYR A 127 -11.34 -18.51 -6.11
CA TYR A 127 -10.29 -18.52 -7.14
C TYR A 127 -10.83 -18.03 -8.48
N GLY A 128 -10.11 -17.12 -9.14
CA GLY A 128 -10.47 -16.46 -10.38
C GLY A 128 -10.53 -14.94 -10.25
N ALA A 129 -11.13 -14.29 -11.24
CA ALA A 129 -11.27 -12.83 -11.28
C ALA A 129 -12.00 -12.27 -10.05
N GLN A 130 -13.08 -12.91 -9.61
CA GLN A 130 -13.85 -12.50 -8.44
C GLN A 130 -13.03 -12.54 -7.14
N GLY A 131 -12.11 -13.50 -7.02
CA GLY A 131 -11.18 -13.59 -5.89
C GLY A 131 -10.23 -12.42 -5.82
N VAL A 132 -9.57 -12.14 -6.95
CA VAL A 132 -8.65 -11.02 -7.10
C VAL A 132 -9.36 -9.69 -6.81
N ILE A 133 -10.58 -9.50 -7.35
CA ILE A 133 -11.37 -8.29 -7.11
C ILE A 133 -11.77 -8.18 -5.63
N THR A 134 -12.21 -9.27 -5.00
CA THR A 134 -12.60 -9.27 -3.58
C THR A 134 -11.42 -8.92 -2.68
N ALA A 135 -10.25 -9.48 -2.96
CA ALA A 135 -9.02 -9.14 -2.25
C ALA A 135 -8.63 -7.67 -2.44
N HIS A 136 -8.72 -7.14 -3.67
CA HIS A 136 -8.48 -5.72 -3.89
C HIS A 136 -9.47 -4.83 -3.14
N VAL A 137 -10.76 -5.19 -3.10
CA VAL A 137 -11.75 -4.43 -2.31
C VAL A 137 -11.39 -4.50 -0.82
N PHE A 138 -10.96 -5.66 -0.31
CA PHE A 138 -10.50 -5.80 1.08
C PHE A 138 -9.34 -4.85 1.42
N PHE A 139 -8.33 -4.75 0.55
CA PHE A 139 -7.19 -3.83 0.77
C PHE A 139 -7.55 -2.35 0.57
N ASN A 140 -8.40 -2.05 -0.42
CA ASN A 140 -8.57 -0.68 -0.90
C ASN A 140 -9.82 0.03 -0.37
N LEU A 141 -10.85 -0.70 0.08
CA LEU A 141 -12.03 -0.10 0.73
C LEU A 141 -11.67 0.74 1.98
N PRO A 142 -10.75 0.32 2.86
CA PRO A 142 -10.30 1.13 3.98
C PRO A 142 -9.65 2.46 3.56
N LEU A 143 -8.73 2.41 2.59
CA LEU A 143 -8.06 3.58 2.04
C LEU A 143 -9.08 4.53 1.38
N ALA A 144 -9.95 3.99 0.52
CA ALA A 144 -11.01 4.75 -0.12
C ALA A 144 -11.90 5.44 0.92
N THR A 145 -12.32 4.71 1.95
CA THR A 145 -13.17 5.26 3.02
C THR A 145 -12.48 6.42 3.72
N ARG A 146 -11.19 6.30 4.05
CA ARG A 146 -10.42 7.38 4.71
C ARG A 146 -10.25 8.60 3.82
N MET A 147 -9.91 8.40 2.54
CA MET A 147 -9.76 9.51 1.58
C MET A 147 -11.08 10.28 1.41
N ILE A 148 -12.19 9.56 1.26
CA ILE A 148 -13.49 10.17 1.08
C ILE A 148 -14.00 10.80 2.40
N LEU A 149 -13.80 10.13 3.55
CA LEU A 149 -14.13 10.68 4.87
C LEU A 149 -13.38 11.99 5.14
N HIS A 150 -12.09 12.07 4.80
CA HIS A 150 -11.31 13.30 4.94
C HIS A 150 -11.91 14.44 4.10
N GLY A 151 -12.33 14.16 2.87
CA GLY A 151 -13.00 15.18 2.06
C GLY A 151 -14.34 15.65 2.65
N TRP A 152 -15.04 14.80 3.41
CA TRP A 152 -16.28 15.20 4.11
C TRP A 152 -15.95 16.07 5.32
N GLN A 153 -14.90 15.71 6.06
CA GLN A 153 -14.39 16.48 7.20
C GLN A 153 -13.83 17.85 6.76
N ALA A 154 -13.34 17.95 5.53
CA ALA A 154 -12.83 19.20 4.97
C ALA A 154 -13.94 20.21 4.63
N ILE A 155 -15.22 19.80 4.54
CA ILE A 155 -16.34 20.74 4.35
C ILE A 155 -16.59 21.47 5.68
N PRO A 156 -16.46 22.81 5.73
CA PRO A 156 -16.71 23.56 6.96
C PRO A 156 -18.10 23.33 7.55
N SER A 157 -18.18 23.23 8.87
CA SER A 157 -19.44 22.99 9.60
C SER A 157 -20.49 24.07 9.32
N GLU A 158 -20.04 25.30 9.08
CA GLU A 158 -20.84 26.47 8.72
C GLU A 158 -21.69 26.22 7.47
N ARG A 159 -21.16 25.50 6.48
CA ARG A 159 -21.89 25.23 5.22
C ARG A 159 -23.09 24.34 5.43
N PHE A 160 -22.97 23.36 6.32
CA PHE A 160 -24.10 22.51 6.69
C PHE A 160 -25.13 23.26 7.55
N ARG A 161 -24.70 24.17 8.44
CA ARG A 161 -25.62 25.03 9.20
C ARG A 161 -26.40 25.98 8.30
N LEU A 162 -25.74 26.60 7.32
CA LEU A 162 -26.40 27.45 6.32
C LEU A 162 -27.39 26.66 5.47
N ALA A 163 -27.02 25.44 5.03
CA ALA A 163 -27.95 24.58 4.31
C ALA A 163 -29.19 24.27 5.16
N ALA A 164 -29.01 23.95 6.46
CA ALA A 164 -30.12 23.70 7.37
C ALA A 164 -30.99 24.96 7.59
N SER A 165 -30.41 26.15 7.73
CA SER A 165 -31.17 27.40 7.89
C SER A 165 -31.96 27.79 6.65
N LEU A 166 -31.49 27.38 5.46
CA LEU A 166 -32.21 27.51 4.19
C LEU A 166 -33.26 26.41 3.96
N GLY A 167 -33.45 25.51 4.92
CA GLY A 167 -34.41 24.40 4.82
C GLY A 167 -34.00 23.29 3.86
N PHE A 168 -32.70 23.14 3.56
CA PHE A 168 -32.25 22.11 2.63
C PHE A 168 -32.47 20.71 3.21
N GLY A 169 -33.26 19.89 2.50
CA GLY A 169 -33.43 18.48 2.82
C GLY A 169 -32.20 17.62 2.48
N PRO A 170 -32.21 16.31 2.80
CA PRO A 170 -31.08 15.40 2.56
C PRO A 170 -30.64 15.34 1.09
N THR A 171 -31.59 15.38 0.15
CA THR A 171 -31.32 15.33 -1.30
C THR A 171 -30.68 16.63 -1.78
N GLN A 172 -31.13 17.78 -1.28
CA GLN A 172 -30.57 19.09 -1.62
C GLN A 172 -29.17 19.25 -1.04
N THR A 173 -28.98 18.84 0.22
CA THR A 173 -27.65 18.78 0.86
C THR A 173 -26.71 17.86 0.08
N ALA A 174 -27.19 16.67 -0.31
CA ALA A 174 -26.39 15.75 -1.13
C ALA A 174 -26.01 16.36 -2.49
N ARG A 175 -26.94 17.08 -3.14
CA ARG A 175 -26.68 17.69 -4.45
C ARG A 175 -25.73 18.88 -4.39
N GLN A 176 -25.86 19.73 -3.38
CA GLN A 176 -25.16 21.02 -3.30
C GLN A 176 -23.84 20.96 -2.52
N LEU A 177 -23.71 20.05 -1.56
CA LEU A 177 -22.50 19.92 -0.73
C LEU A 177 -21.76 18.61 -1.00
N GLU A 178 -22.44 17.47 -0.89
CA GLU A 178 -21.77 16.16 -0.96
C GLU A 178 -21.31 15.81 -2.40
N ARG A 179 -22.15 16.03 -3.42
CA ARG A 179 -21.80 15.71 -4.83
C ARG A 179 -20.62 16.53 -5.37
N PRO A 180 -20.53 17.86 -5.18
CA PRO A 180 -19.35 18.62 -5.58
C PRO A 180 -18.08 18.16 -4.88
N MET A 181 -18.18 17.85 -3.58
CA MET A 181 -17.07 17.26 -2.82
C MET A 181 -16.64 15.91 -3.41
N LEU A 182 -17.59 15.02 -3.70
CA LEU A 182 -17.30 13.71 -4.27
C LEU A 182 -16.67 13.85 -5.67
N ARG A 183 -17.13 14.80 -6.49
CA ARG A 183 -16.50 15.08 -7.80
C ARG A 183 -15.06 15.56 -7.68
N ALA A 184 -14.70 16.25 -6.61
CA ALA A 184 -13.33 16.69 -6.36
C ALA A 184 -12.43 15.56 -5.83
N VAL A 185 -12.95 14.68 -4.97
CA VAL A 185 -12.15 13.67 -4.25
C VAL A 185 -12.12 12.30 -4.95
N LEU A 186 -13.25 11.87 -5.52
CA LEU A 186 -13.43 10.52 -6.06
C LEU A 186 -12.48 10.19 -7.22
N PRO A 187 -12.19 11.10 -8.18
CA PRO A 187 -11.23 10.81 -9.24
C PRO A 187 -9.81 10.53 -8.71
N GLY A 188 -9.37 11.27 -7.71
CA GLY A 188 -8.07 11.05 -7.05
C GLY A 188 -8.03 9.73 -6.27
N ALA A 189 -9.10 9.39 -5.55
CA ALA A 189 -9.23 8.11 -4.86
C ALA A 189 -9.25 6.93 -5.84
N PHE A 190 -10.02 7.03 -6.92
CA PHE A 190 -10.09 6.03 -7.97
C PHE A 190 -8.72 5.79 -8.61
N LEU A 191 -8.02 6.86 -9.01
CA LEU A 191 -6.71 6.73 -9.66
C LEU A 191 -5.63 6.19 -8.71
N ALA A 192 -5.66 6.57 -7.43
CA ALA A 192 -4.76 6.02 -6.43
C ALA A 192 -4.97 4.50 -6.26
N ILE A 193 -6.22 4.04 -6.15
CA ILE A 193 -6.54 2.62 -6.00
C ILE A 193 -6.26 1.86 -7.30
N PHE A 194 -6.55 2.46 -8.44
CA PHE A 194 -6.24 1.90 -9.76
C PHE A 194 -4.75 1.61 -9.88
N LEU A 195 -3.88 2.58 -9.53
CA LEU A 195 -2.43 2.41 -9.50
C LEU A 195 -1.99 1.27 -8.57
N VAL A 196 -2.56 1.18 -7.36
CA VAL A 196 -2.26 0.08 -6.42
C VAL A 196 -2.67 -1.29 -7.00
N CYS A 197 -3.82 -1.37 -7.66
CA CYS A 197 -4.31 -2.61 -8.28
C CYS A 197 -3.51 -3.05 -9.51
N LEU A 198 -2.85 -2.11 -10.21
CA LEU A 198 -1.97 -2.44 -11.34
C LEU A 198 -0.73 -3.21 -10.89
N THR A 199 -0.26 -2.98 -9.66
CA THR A 199 0.98 -3.57 -9.11
C THR A 199 0.70 -4.69 -8.10
N SER A 200 -0.42 -5.40 -8.25
CA SER A 200 -0.91 -6.42 -7.31
C SER A 200 -0.50 -7.84 -7.72
N PHE A 201 0.78 -8.15 -7.55
CA PHE A 201 1.35 -9.44 -7.93
C PHE A 201 0.89 -10.58 -7.03
N ALA A 202 1.04 -10.44 -5.72
CA ALA A 202 0.81 -11.51 -4.76
C ALA A 202 -0.65 -11.99 -4.75
N VAL A 203 -1.62 -11.08 -4.93
CA VAL A 203 -3.05 -11.43 -5.05
C VAL A 203 -3.30 -12.25 -6.30
N ALA A 204 -2.76 -11.84 -7.45
CA ALA A 204 -2.95 -12.56 -8.71
C ALA A 204 -2.29 -13.94 -8.68
N LEU A 205 -1.08 -14.05 -8.12
CA LEU A 205 -0.37 -15.34 -7.99
C LEU A 205 -1.14 -16.36 -7.14
N THR A 206 -1.83 -15.89 -6.10
CA THR A 206 -2.48 -16.76 -5.09
C THR A 206 -3.95 -17.04 -5.39
N LEU A 207 -4.70 -16.06 -5.89
CA LEU A 207 -6.14 -16.16 -6.14
C LEU A 207 -6.50 -16.24 -7.64
N GLY A 208 -5.56 -16.04 -8.55
CA GLY A 208 -5.84 -15.96 -10.00
C GLY A 208 -6.53 -17.19 -10.59
N GLY A 209 -6.32 -18.40 -10.04
CA GLY A 209 -7.13 -19.58 -10.37
C GLY A 209 -7.04 -20.10 -11.81
N GLY A 210 -6.25 -19.48 -12.69
CA GLY A 210 -5.98 -19.97 -14.05
C GLY A 210 -5.57 -18.88 -15.06
N PRO A 211 -5.29 -19.26 -16.32
CA PRO A 211 -4.78 -18.36 -17.36
C PRO A 211 -5.69 -17.17 -17.69
N ARG A 212 -7.01 -17.33 -17.53
CA ARG A 212 -8.01 -16.29 -17.81
C ARG A 212 -7.93 -15.08 -16.87
N ALA A 213 -7.32 -15.23 -15.70
CA ALA A 213 -7.16 -14.18 -14.70
C ALA A 213 -5.67 -13.90 -14.40
N THR A 214 -4.83 -14.00 -15.43
CA THR A 214 -3.40 -13.67 -15.36
C THR A 214 -3.22 -12.17 -15.53
N THR A 215 -2.54 -11.52 -14.58
CA THR A 215 -2.13 -10.12 -14.69
C THR A 215 -0.81 -9.98 -15.44
N VAL A 216 -0.46 -8.77 -15.89
CA VAL A 216 0.83 -8.48 -16.53
C VAL A 216 1.99 -8.87 -15.60
N GLU A 217 1.86 -8.61 -14.29
CA GLU A 217 2.87 -9.02 -13.32
C GLU A 217 3.01 -10.54 -13.23
N LEU A 218 1.89 -11.27 -13.16
CA LEU A 218 1.96 -12.73 -13.17
C LEU A 218 2.54 -13.27 -14.49
N ALA A 219 2.25 -12.63 -15.63
CA ALA A 219 2.82 -12.97 -16.92
C ALA A 219 4.34 -12.70 -16.99
N ILE A 220 4.83 -11.59 -16.42
CA ILE A 220 6.28 -11.32 -16.29
C ILE A 220 6.93 -12.45 -15.48
N TYR A 221 6.33 -12.81 -14.34
CA TYR A 221 6.85 -13.88 -13.49
C TYR A 221 6.87 -15.22 -14.21
N GLN A 222 5.81 -15.57 -14.95
CA GLN A 222 5.73 -16.81 -15.71
C GLN A 222 6.75 -16.86 -16.85
N ALA A 223 6.83 -15.79 -17.65
CA ALA A 223 7.79 -15.67 -18.74
C ALA A 223 9.23 -15.81 -18.22
N PHE A 224 9.50 -15.25 -17.05
CA PHE A 224 10.82 -15.28 -16.44
C PHE A 224 11.16 -16.62 -15.78
N ARG A 225 10.28 -17.14 -14.91
CA ARG A 225 10.57 -18.27 -14.02
C ARG A 225 10.30 -19.63 -14.66
N PHE A 226 9.28 -19.71 -15.50
CA PHE A 226 8.82 -20.97 -16.10
C PHE A 226 9.19 -21.08 -17.58
N ASP A 227 9.02 -20.01 -18.36
CA ASP A 227 9.32 -20.02 -19.79
C ASP A 227 10.80 -19.70 -20.10
N PHE A 228 11.54 -19.14 -19.12
CA PHE A 228 12.91 -18.62 -19.27
C PHE A 228 13.09 -17.63 -20.44
N ASP A 229 12.00 -17.00 -20.88
CA ASP A 229 11.93 -16.03 -21.96
C ASP A 229 12.14 -14.62 -21.41
N MET A 230 13.41 -14.29 -21.17
CA MET A 230 13.82 -12.99 -20.61
C MET A 230 13.45 -11.82 -21.52
N GLY A 231 13.40 -12.04 -22.84
CA GLY A 231 13.02 -11.02 -23.81
C GLY A 231 11.54 -10.65 -23.67
N ARG A 232 10.67 -11.67 -23.61
CA ARG A 232 9.22 -11.48 -23.37
C ARG A 232 8.95 -10.89 -21.98
N ALA A 233 9.63 -11.37 -20.94
CA ALA A 233 9.51 -10.81 -19.59
C ALA A 233 9.89 -9.31 -19.57
N ALA A 234 10.95 -8.94 -20.28
CA ALA A 234 11.38 -7.55 -20.41
C ALA A 234 10.37 -6.70 -21.20
N SER A 235 9.83 -7.20 -22.32
CA SER A 235 8.78 -6.50 -23.08
C SER A 235 7.51 -6.27 -22.25
N LEU A 236 7.05 -7.28 -21.50
CA LEU A 236 5.92 -7.14 -20.57
C LEU A 236 6.20 -6.14 -19.45
N ALA A 237 7.43 -6.12 -18.91
CA ALA A 237 7.85 -5.16 -17.90
C ALA A 237 7.83 -3.71 -18.43
N LEU A 238 8.27 -3.47 -19.68
CA LEU A 238 8.13 -2.15 -20.32
C LEU A 238 6.67 -1.74 -20.48
N VAL A 239 5.80 -2.67 -20.90
CA VAL A 239 4.36 -2.41 -21.01
C VAL A 239 3.77 -2.04 -19.64
N GLN A 240 4.12 -2.76 -18.57
CA GLN A 240 3.69 -2.45 -17.21
C GLN A 240 4.12 -1.03 -16.79
N VAL A 241 5.38 -0.67 -17.05
CA VAL A 241 5.91 0.67 -16.74
C VAL A 241 5.16 1.75 -17.54
N ALA A 242 4.92 1.51 -18.83
CA ALA A 242 4.17 2.45 -19.68
C ALA A 242 2.74 2.66 -19.15
N ILE A 243 2.06 1.60 -18.72
CA ILE A 243 0.72 1.68 -18.12
C ILE A 243 0.77 2.47 -16.81
N SER A 244 1.70 2.16 -15.91
CA SER A 244 1.87 2.84 -14.62
C SER A 244 2.19 4.33 -14.77
N VAL A 245 3.11 4.68 -15.66
CA VAL A 245 3.46 6.08 -15.95
C VAL A 245 2.27 6.82 -16.54
N THR A 246 1.54 6.22 -17.48
CA THR A 246 0.34 6.83 -18.07
C THR A 246 -0.72 7.10 -16.99
N ALA A 247 -0.99 6.13 -16.13
CA ALA A 247 -1.94 6.27 -15.02
C ALA A 247 -1.50 7.34 -14.02
N LEU A 248 -0.20 7.44 -13.70
CA LEU A 248 0.34 8.47 -12.83
C LEU A 248 0.24 9.87 -13.44
N LEU A 249 0.52 10.02 -14.74
CA LEU A 249 0.37 11.29 -15.46
C LEU A 249 -1.10 11.74 -15.47
N ILE A 250 -2.04 10.82 -15.68
CA ILE A 250 -3.47 11.11 -15.57
C ILE A 250 -3.82 11.54 -14.14
N ALA A 251 -3.34 10.82 -13.13
CA ALA A 251 -3.55 11.17 -11.72
C ALA A 251 -3.04 12.57 -11.38
N ALA A 252 -1.86 12.95 -11.87
CA ALA A 252 -1.27 14.27 -11.66
C ALA A 252 -2.09 15.40 -12.32
N ARG A 253 -2.82 15.12 -13.41
CA ARG A 253 -3.67 16.10 -14.12
C ARG A 253 -5.07 16.23 -13.52
N VAL A 254 -5.61 15.13 -12.99
CA VAL A 254 -7.00 15.05 -12.50
C VAL A 254 -7.11 15.40 -11.02
N THR A 255 -6.06 15.18 -10.23
CA THR A 255 -6.08 15.46 -8.79
C THR A 255 -6.00 16.96 -8.53
N LEU A 256 -7.16 17.60 -8.43
CA LEU A 256 -7.26 18.99 -7.96
C LEU A 256 -7.08 19.02 -6.43
N PRO A 257 -6.35 19.98 -5.86
CA PRO A 257 -6.36 20.21 -4.43
C PRO A 257 -7.81 20.49 -4.03
N ALA A 258 -8.43 19.57 -3.28
CA ALA A 258 -9.78 19.78 -2.77
C ALA A 258 -9.74 20.88 -1.70
N SER A 259 -9.84 22.14 -2.12
CA SER A 259 -9.96 23.28 -1.23
C SER A 259 -11.45 23.58 -1.03
N PHE A 260 -11.97 23.23 0.14
CA PHE A 260 -13.34 23.58 0.52
C PHE A 260 -13.43 24.95 1.21
N GLY A 261 -12.37 25.77 1.11
CA GLY A 261 -12.26 27.08 1.76
C GLY A 261 -11.97 26.97 3.26
N ALA A 262 -11.56 28.09 3.87
CA ALA A 262 -11.33 28.15 5.31
C ALA A 262 -12.66 28.20 6.08
N GLY A 263 -12.83 27.30 7.05
CA GLY A 263 -13.86 27.38 8.09
C GLY A 263 -13.29 27.97 9.37
N HIS A 264 -14.14 28.33 10.33
CA HIS A 264 -13.69 28.74 11.67
C HIS A 264 -13.50 27.51 12.60
N ASP A 265 -13.54 26.30 12.04
CA ASP A 265 -13.42 25.01 12.73
C ASP A 265 -14.23 24.90 14.03
N ARG A 266 -15.38 25.59 14.10
CA ARG A 266 -16.28 25.45 15.25
C ARG A 266 -16.78 24.01 15.28
N SER A 267 -16.54 23.37 16.42
CA SER A 267 -16.82 21.95 16.63
C SER A 267 -18.23 21.62 16.20
N PHE A 268 -18.30 20.73 15.20
CA PHE A 268 -19.55 20.23 14.66
C PHE A 268 -20.27 19.42 15.73
N ALA A 269 -21.43 19.88 16.18
CA ALA A 269 -22.40 18.98 16.80
C ALA A 269 -22.96 18.06 15.70
N PRO A 270 -23.10 16.75 15.94
CA PRO A 270 -23.64 15.84 14.93
C PRO A 270 -25.02 16.34 14.49
N ILE A 271 -25.18 16.56 13.18
CA ILE A 271 -26.45 17.02 12.64
C ILE A 271 -27.43 15.84 12.67
N ALA A 272 -28.10 15.65 13.80
CA ALA A 272 -29.26 14.77 13.93
C ALA A 272 -30.36 15.14 12.94
N GLN A 273 -30.35 16.35 12.37
CA GLN A 273 -31.26 16.77 11.30
C GLN A 273 -30.93 16.21 9.91
N LEU A 274 -29.72 15.67 9.67
CA LEU A 274 -29.31 15.05 8.39
C LEU A 274 -29.42 13.52 8.42
N SER A 275 -29.67 12.94 9.60
CA SER A 275 -29.71 11.49 9.78
C SER A 275 -30.87 10.83 9.07
N GLY A 276 -31.81 11.60 8.51
CA GLY A 276 -33.06 11.10 7.97
C GLY A 276 -33.84 10.32 9.04
N GLY A 277 -35.03 9.82 8.70
CA GLY A 277 -35.78 8.95 9.62
C GLY A 277 -35.02 7.66 9.98
N ALA A 278 -35.66 6.77 10.75
CA ALA A 278 -35.09 5.50 11.21
C ALA A 278 -34.43 4.67 10.10
N ALA A 279 -34.97 4.69 8.88
CA ALA A 279 -34.43 3.97 7.72
C ALA A 279 -33.00 4.39 7.35
N HIS A 280 -32.69 5.68 7.39
CA HIS A 280 -31.33 6.17 7.09
C HIS A 280 -30.33 5.80 8.19
N THR A 281 -30.80 5.72 9.44
CA THR A 281 -30.00 5.20 10.55
C THR A 281 -29.70 3.72 10.38
N ALA A 282 -30.69 2.91 9.99
CA ALA A 282 -30.48 1.50 9.70
C ALA A 282 -29.46 1.29 8.56
N LEU A 283 -29.52 2.10 7.50
CA LEU A 283 -28.55 2.04 6.40
C LEU A 283 -27.13 2.43 6.83
N ASP A 284 -26.98 3.49 7.64
CA ASP A 284 -25.67 3.90 8.15
C ASP A 284 -25.05 2.82 9.04
N VAL A 285 -25.87 2.24 9.94
CA VAL A 285 -25.44 1.13 10.81
C VAL A 285 -25.08 -0.09 9.97
N ALA A 286 -25.91 -0.48 9.01
CA ALA A 286 -25.63 -1.60 8.12
C ALA A 286 -24.33 -1.41 7.32
N ALA A 287 -24.08 -0.21 6.78
CA ALA A 287 -22.86 0.08 6.05
C ALA A 287 -21.62 -0.06 6.93
N ILE A 288 -21.67 0.48 8.16
CA ILE A 288 -20.56 0.39 9.12
C ILE A 288 -20.34 -1.06 9.56
N THR A 289 -21.40 -1.80 9.89
CA THR A 289 -21.29 -3.19 10.37
C THR A 289 -20.81 -4.13 9.27
N LEU A 290 -21.32 -4.01 8.05
CA LEU A 290 -20.84 -4.79 6.90
C LEU A 290 -19.38 -4.51 6.59
N ALA A 291 -18.96 -3.23 6.59
CA ALA A 291 -17.57 -2.86 6.38
C ALA A 291 -16.66 -3.40 7.49
N ALA A 292 -17.07 -3.27 8.76
CA ALA A 292 -16.32 -3.79 9.89
C ALA A 292 -16.22 -5.32 9.84
N ALA A 293 -17.31 -6.03 9.54
CA ALA A 293 -17.30 -7.48 9.38
C ALA A 293 -16.38 -7.92 8.23
N PHE A 294 -16.50 -7.29 7.06
CA PHE A 294 -15.68 -7.60 5.90
C PHE A 294 -14.18 -7.43 6.17
N LEU A 295 -13.79 -6.44 6.99
CA LEU A 295 -12.39 -6.20 7.34
C LEU A 295 -11.89 -7.07 8.50
N LEU A 296 -12.68 -7.23 9.55
CA LEU A 296 -12.25 -7.88 10.78
C LEU A 296 -12.35 -9.40 10.71
N THR A 297 -13.33 -9.96 9.98
CA THR A 297 -13.53 -11.41 9.93
C THR A 297 -12.34 -12.17 9.32
N PRO A 298 -11.74 -11.75 8.18
CA PRO A 298 -10.55 -12.43 7.65
C PRO A 298 -9.35 -12.38 8.61
N ILE A 299 -9.13 -11.24 9.27
CA ILE A 299 -8.04 -11.06 10.25
C ILE A 299 -8.29 -11.95 11.48
N GLY A 300 -9.52 -11.95 12.00
CA GLY A 300 -9.93 -12.83 13.08
C GLY A 300 -9.79 -14.32 12.73
N ALA A 301 -10.10 -14.70 11.49
CA ALA A 301 -9.94 -16.07 11.00
C ALA A 301 -8.46 -16.51 10.95
N VAL A 302 -7.55 -15.62 10.57
CA VAL A 302 -6.09 -15.89 10.61
C VAL A 302 -5.67 -16.22 12.04
N PHE A 303 -6.08 -15.42 13.02
CA PHE A 303 -5.72 -15.66 14.41
C PHE A 303 -6.40 -16.91 14.98
N ALA A 304 -7.71 -17.08 14.75
CA ALA A 304 -8.46 -18.22 15.27
C ALA A 304 -7.89 -19.56 14.81
N ARG A 305 -7.44 -19.66 13.55
CA ARG A 305 -6.82 -20.88 13.01
C ARG A 305 -5.32 -20.94 13.29
N GLY A 306 -4.65 -19.79 13.33
CA GLY A 306 -3.20 -19.71 13.37
C GLY A 306 -2.59 -19.80 14.77
N LEU A 307 -3.20 -19.22 15.82
CA LEU A 307 -2.65 -19.29 17.18
C LEU A 307 -2.47 -20.74 17.67
N PRO A 308 -3.46 -21.64 17.51
CA PRO A 308 -3.30 -23.03 17.93
C PRO A 308 -2.20 -23.78 17.15
N ALA A 309 -1.94 -23.36 15.90
CA ALA A 309 -0.97 -24.01 15.02
C ALA A 309 0.48 -23.54 15.26
N LEU A 310 0.72 -22.52 16.10
CA LEU A 310 2.06 -22.00 16.38
C LEU A 310 3.00 -23.03 17.02
N SER A 311 2.45 -23.94 17.85
CA SER A 311 3.23 -24.99 18.51
C SER A 311 3.75 -26.06 17.55
N ASN A 312 3.08 -26.25 16.41
CA ASN A 312 3.35 -27.31 15.45
C ASN A 312 4.05 -26.80 14.18
N LEU A 313 4.75 -25.67 14.28
CA LEU A 313 5.43 -25.08 13.14
C LEU A 313 6.71 -25.84 12.76
N PRO A 314 6.93 -26.13 11.46
CA PRO A 314 8.17 -26.72 10.99
C PRO A 314 9.40 -25.86 11.36
N PRO A 315 10.57 -26.45 11.67
CA PRO A 315 11.79 -25.71 12.00
C PRO A 315 12.18 -24.66 10.95
N MET A 316 11.91 -24.95 9.69
CA MET A 316 12.15 -24.10 8.53
C MET A 316 11.38 -22.76 8.57
N ILE A 317 10.28 -22.67 9.31
CA ILE A 317 9.54 -21.41 9.50
C ILE A 317 10.31 -20.44 10.40
N TRP A 318 11.04 -20.94 11.39
CA TRP A 318 11.83 -20.10 12.29
C TRP A 318 13.04 -19.48 11.59
N SER A 319 13.74 -20.23 10.73
CA SER A 319 14.83 -19.67 9.91
C SER A 319 14.32 -18.65 8.89
N ALA A 320 13.16 -18.92 8.27
CA ALA A 320 12.51 -17.98 7.37
C ALA A 320 12.05 -16.70 8.10
N THR A 321 11.62 -16.83 9.35
CA THR A 321 11.25 -15.71 10.22
C THR A 321 12.44 -14.81 10.53
N ALA A 322 13.57 -15.40 10.93
CA ALA A 322 14.80 -14.64 11.20
C ALA A 322 15.27 -13.90 9.94
N THR A 323 15.25 -14.58 8.79
CA THR A 323 15.63 -14.00 7.49
C THR A 323 14.74 -12.82 7.12
N SER A 324 13.41 -12.97 7.27
CA SER A 324 12.45 -11.87 7.04
C SER A 324 12.67 -10.69 7.98
N LEU A 325 12.96 -10.92 9.25
CA LEU A 325 13.20 -9.86 10.23
C LEU A 325 14.48 -9.07 9.90
N ILE A 326 15.56 -9.76 9.54
CA ILE A 326 16.83 -9.13 9.12
C ILE A 326 16.61 -8.26 7.88
N ILE A 327 15.94 -8.80 6.84
CA ILE A 327 15.66 -8.04 5.62
C ILE A 327 14.75 -6.84 5.92
N ALA A 328 13.72 -7.00 6.75
CA ALA A 328 12.80 -5.92 7.09
C ALA A 328 13.52 -4.77 7.83
N LEU A 329 14.36 -5.08 8.81
CA LEU A 329 15.14 -4.08 9.53
C LEU A 329 16.17 -3.39 8.61
N ALA A 330 16.90 -4.17 7.80
CA ALA A 330 17.94 -3.64 6.93
C ALA A 330 17.37 -2.76 5.80
N SER A 331 16.26 -3.18 5.18
CA SER A 331 15.56 -2.37 4.17
C SER A 331 14.94 -1.11 4.77
N THR A 332 14.44 -1.16 6.01
CA THR A 332 13.93 0.02 6.72
C THR A 332 15.04 1.05 6.95
N ILE A 333 16.21 0.61 7.42
CA ILE A 333 17.37 1.48 7.61
C ILE A 333 17.79 2.11 6.27
N ALA A 334 17.92 1.29 5.22
CA ALA A 334 18.26 1.77 3.88
C ALA A 334 17.22 2.79 3.35
N THR A 335 15.93 2.53 3.58
CA THR A 335 14.84 3.45 3.21
C THR A 335 15.02 4.80 3.87
N LEU A 336 15.27 4.85 5.18
CA LEU A 336 15.41 6.11 5.91
C LEU A 336 16.68 6.88 5.52
N ILE A 337 17.78 6.17 5.27
CA ILE A 337 19.05 6.75 4.79
C ILE A 337 18.85 7.48 3.45
N VAL A 338 17.99 6.93 2.57
CA VAL A 338 17.71 7.53 1.25
C VAL A 338 16.59 8.58 1.35
N ALA A 339 15.50 8.27 2.05
CA ALA A 339 14.30 9.09 2.09
C ALA A 339 14.50 10.41 2.84
N LEU A 340 15.21 10.42 3.98
CA LEU A 340 15.36 11.63 4.80
C LEU A 340 16.13 12.74 4.05
N PRO A 341 17.31 12.50 3.43
CA PRO A 341 17.98 13.52 2.62
C PRO A 341 17.14 14.02 1.45
N LEU A 342 16.45 13.11 0.74
CA LEU A 342 15.58 13.49 -0.37
C LEU A 342 14.40 14.34 0.08
N ALA A 343 13.74 14.00 1.19
CA ALA A 343 12.62 14.76 1.74
C ALA A 343 13.04 16.17 2.20
N LEU A 344 14.24 16.30 2.81
CA LEU A 344 14.80 17.59 3.18
C LEU A 344 15.08 18.47 1.95
N ALA A 345 15.67 17.89 0.89
CA ALA A 345 15.96 18.60 -0.35
C ALA A 345 14.70 18.94 -1.17
N ALA A 346 13.66 18.09 -1.13
CA ALA A 346 12.41 18.25 -1.88
C ALA A 346 11.68 19.57 -1.60
N THR A 347 11.84 20.15 -0.41
CA THR A 347 11.24 21.46 -0.09
C THR A 347 11.86 22.64 -0.83
N ARG A 348 13.06 22.49 -1.40
CA ARG A 348 13.76 23.53 -2.17
C ARG A 348 14.03 23.13 -3.62
N HIS A 349 14.08 21.83 -3.89
CA HIS A 349 14.49 21.28 -5.18
C HIS A 349 13.51 20.22 -5.67
N ARG A 350 12.81 20.53 -6.77
CA ARG A 350 11.81 19.64 -7.38
C ARG A 350 12.40 18.30 -7.84
N TRP A 351 13.68 18.25 -8.21
CA TRP A 351 14.34 17.02 -8.63
C TRP A 351 14.37 15.97 -7.52
N ALA A 352 14.50 16.38 -6.25
CA ALA A 352 14.58 15.45 -5.13
C ALA A 352 13.22 14.77 -4.87
N GLU A 353 12.12 15.53 -5.02
CA GLU A 353 10.75 14.99 -4.97
C GLU A 353 10.50 14.01 -6.13
N ILE A 354 10.88 14.39 -7.36
CA ILE A 354 10.74 13.52 -8.54
C ILE A 354 11.53 12.22 -8.34
N THR A 355 12.78 12.32 -7.87
CA THR A 355 13.66 11.16 -7.66
C THR A 355 13.10 10.23 -6.60
N ALA A 356 12.57 10.77 -5.49
CA ALA A 356 11.92 9.97 -4.44
C ALA A 356 10.66 9.24 -4.93
N MET A 357 9.97 9.78 -5.94
CA MET A 357 8.77 9.18 -6.52
C MET A 357 9.06 8.21 -7.68
N LEU A 358 10.30 8.17 -8.21
CA LEU A 358 10.69 7.27 -9.32
C LEU A 358 10.31 5.80 -9.07
N PRO A 359 10.51 5.21 -7.88
CA PRO A 359 10.15 3.81 -7.62
C PRO A 359 8.66 3.50 -7.85
N MET A 360 7.76 4.51 -7.82
CA MET A 360 6.34 4.29 -8.10
C MET A 360 6.05 3.96 -9.58
N THR A 361 7.00 4.19 -10.48
CA THR A 361 6.84 3.92 -11.92
C THR A 361 7.06 2.45 -12.27
N ALA A 362 7.78 1.71 -11.42
CA ALA A 362 8.14 0.31 -11.62
C ALA A 362 7.60 -0.52 -10.46
N SER A 363 7.05 -1.70 -10.75
CA SER A 363 6.67 -2.62 -9.67
C SER A 363 7.87 -3.39 -9.13
N ALA A 364 7.67 -4.04 -7.99
CA ALA A 364 8.68 -4.91 -7.36
C ALA A 364 9.23 -5.95 -8.33
N LEU A 365 8.35 -6.54 -9.14
CA LEU A 365 8.71 -7.56 -10.11
C LEU A 365 9.50 -6.98 -11.29
N VAL A 366 9.12 -5.81 -11.79
CA VAL A 366 9.86 -5.11 -12.87
C VAL A 366 11.28 -4.77 -12.43
N MET A 367 11.43 -4.17 -11.23
CA MET A 367 12.75 -3.88 -10.66
C MET A 367 13.55 -5.16 -10.41
N GLY A 368 12.90 -6.22 -9.92
CA GLY A 368 13.50 -7.53 -9.75
C GLY A 368 14.00 -8.13 -11.07
N THR A 369 13.20 -8.08 -12.14
CA THR A 369 13.59 -8.56 -13.47
C THR A 369 14.80 -7.78 -14.00
N GLY A 370 14.78 -6.44 -13.93
CA GLY A 370 15.92 -5.63 -14.36
C GLY A 370 17.17 -5.88 -13.53
N ALA A 371 17.05 -6.01 -12.21
CA ALA A 371 18.18 -6.29 -11.33
C ALA A 371 18.80 -7.66 -11.63
N PHE A 372 17.96 -8.66 -11.92
CA PHE A 372 18.44 -9.98 -12.34
C PHE A 372 19.19 -9.91 -13.68
N LEU A 373 18.66 -9.18 -14.66
CA LEU A 373 19.29 -9.03 -15.97
C LEU A 373 20.67 -8.37 -15.87
N ILE A 374 20.83 -7.41 -14.96
CA ILE A 374 22.12 -6.76 -14.67
C ILE A 374 23.07 -7.73 -13.98
N ALA A 375 22.60 -8.52 -13.02
CA ALA A 375 23.45 -9.39 -12.20
C ALA A 375 23.93 -10.65 -12.94
N ARG A 376 23.06 -11.24 -13.79
CA ARG A 376 23.28 -12.54 -14.46
C ARG A 376 24.64 -12.69 -15.16
N PRO A 377 25.19 -11.69 -15.87
CA PRO A 377 26.49 -11.83 -16.53
C PRO A 377 27.67 -11.95 -15.57
N PHE A 378 27.53 -11.47 -14.33
CA PHE A 378 28.63 -11.32 -13.38
C PHE A 378 28.58 -12.33 -12.24
N ILE A 379 27.39 -12.62 -11.72
CA ILE A 379 27.19 -13.41 -10.48
C ILE A 379 25.94 -14.27 -10.65
N ASN A 380 25.94 -15.46 -10.03
CA ASN A 380 24.75 -16.32 -9.91
C ASN A 380 23.60 -15.54 -9.25
N PRO A 381 22.49 -15.26 -9.94
CA PRO A 381 21.46 -14.37 -9.38
C PRO A 381 20.76 -14.91 -8.13
N THR A 382 20.73 -16.24 -7.93
CA THR A 382 20.10 -16.86 -6.77
C THR A 382 20.83 -16.56 -5.46
N SER A 383 22.16 -16.39 -5.48
CA SER A 383 22.91 -15.97 -4.29
C SER A 383 22.65 -14.51 -3.91
N LEU A 384 22.15 -13.72 -4.86
CA LEU A 384 21.77 -12.32 -4.68
C LEU A 384 20.32 -12.14 -4.26
N ALA A 385 19.56 -13.21 -3.99
CA ALA A 385 18.14 -13.11 -3.62
C ALA A 385 17.89 -12.15 -2.45
N LEU A 386 18.60 -12.32 -1.32
CA LEU A 386 18.38 -11.48 -0.14
C LEU A 386 18.82 -10.01 -0.35
N PRO A 387 20.02 -9.72 -0.90
CA PRO A 387 20.40 -8.35 -1.25
C PRO A 387 19.42 -7.66 -2.21
N MET A 388 18.91 -8.37 -3.22
CA MET A 388 17.97 -7.80 -4.20
C MET A 388 16.61 -7.50 -3.59
N VAL A 389 16.10 -8.39 -2.73
CA VAL A 389 14.87 -8.15 -1.95
C VAL A 389 15.05 -6.92 -1.06
N LEU A 390 16.17 -6.82 -0.34
CA LEU A 390 16.48 -5.67 0.52
C LEU A 390 16.47 -4.36 -0.27
N LEU A 391 17.23 -4.29 -1.37
CA LEU A 391 17.37 -3.07 -2.17
C LEU A 391 16.05 -2.66 -2.83
N THR A 392 15.31 -3.63 -3.36
CA THR A 392 14.02 -3.36 -4.01
C THR A 392 12.97 -2.92 -2.99
N ASN A 393 12.88 -3.58 -1.83
CA ASN A 393 11.96 -3.18 -0.76
C ASN A 393 12.30 -1.79 -0.20
N ALA A 394 13.59 -1.49 -0.06
CA ALA A 394 14.03 -0.17 0.35
C ALA A 394 13.60 0.90 -0.66
N ALA A 395 13.87 0.67 -1.96
CA ALA A 395 13.49 1.60 -3.02
C ALA A 395 11.98 1.83 -3.09
N LEU A 396 11.17 0.76 -3.02
CA LEU A 396 9.71 0.84 -3.03
C LEU A 396 9.14 1.59 -1.82
N SER A 397 9.85 1.60 -0.70
CA SER A 397 9.40 2.26 0.55
C SER A 397 9.76 3.75 0.59
N VAL A 398 10.76 4.20 -0.18
CA VAL A 398 11.17 5.63 -0.28
C VAL A 398 10.02 6.59 -0.60
N PRO A 399 9.16 6.37 -1.62
CA PRO A 399 8.09 7.31 -1.94
C PRO A 399 7.10 7.48 -0.79
N PHE A 400 6.82 6.41 -0.04
CA PHE A 400 5.91 6.48 1.10
C PHE A 400 6.53 7.24 2.28
N ALA A 401 7.78 6.92 2.64
CA ALA A 401 8.50 7.61 3.70
C ALA A 401 8.67 9.11 3.39
N THR A 402 9.05 9.45 2.16
CA THR A 402 9.19 10.86 1.75
C THR A 402 7.87 11.61 1.77
N ARG A 403 6.76 10.99 1.36
CA ARG A 403 5.42 11.61 1.41
C ARG A 403 4.92 11.87 2.83
N ILE A 404 5.32 11.05 3.79
CA ILE A 404 5.02 11.25 5.22
C ILE A 404 5.91 12.35 5.81
N LEU A 405 7.21 12.36 5.49
CA LEU A 405 8.17 13.31 6.04
C LEU A 405 8.02 14.73 5.46
N LEU A 406 7.67 14.85 4.18
CA LEU A 406 7.64 16.12 3.45
C LEU A 406 6.73 17.21 4.07
N PRO A 407 5.45 16.94 4.44
CA PRO A 407 4.61 17.95 5.07
C PRO A 407 5.18 18.44 6.40
N GLU A 408 5.72 17.53 7.23
CA GLU A 408 6.33 17.89 8.52
C GLU A 408 7.66 18.65 8.37
N ILE A 409 8.41 18.38 7.32
CA ILE A 409 9.61 19.17 7.01
C ILE A 409 9.22 20.58 6.56
N ARG A 410 8.12 20.74 5.81
CA ARG A 410 7.63 22.06 5.37
C ARG A 410 7.19 22.91 6.56
N THR A 411 6.45 22.34 7.52
CA THR A 411 6.06 23.03 8.76
C THR A 411 7.29 23.38 9.61
N LEU A 412 8.20 22.43 9.82
CA LEU A 412 9.45 22.66 10.54
C LEU A 412 10.26 23.82 9.95
N ARG A 413 10.37 23.90 8.63
CA ARG A 413 11.08 24.99 7.96
C ARG A 413 10.36 26.33 8.10
N ALA A 414 9.04 26.34 7.98
CA ALA A 414 8.23 27.56 8.15
C ALA A 414 8.41 28.15 9.56
N ASP A 415 8.41 27.28 10.58
CA ASP A 415 8.43 27.71 11.99
C ASP A 415 9.84 28.04 12.48
N TYR A 416 10.86 27.27 12.08
CA TYR A 416 12.18 27.29 12.72
C TYR A 416 13.35 27.74 11.82
N ASP A 417 13.19 27.91 10.50
CA ASP A 417 14.31 28.29 9.62
C ASP A 417 14.95 29.62 10.02
N ARG A 418 14.15 30.62 10.38
CA ARG A 418 14.63 31.96 10.76
C ARG A 418 15.45 31.90 12.06
N LEU A 419 14.92 31.21 13.07
CA LEU A 419 15.58 31.04 14.37
C LEU A 419 16.87 30.20 14.27
N ALA A 420 16.83 29.11 13.50
CA ALA A 420 18.02 28.30 13.27
C ALA A 420 19.12 29.12 12.58
N SER A 421 18.74 30.01 11.67
CA SER A 421 19.69 30.90 10.98
C SER A 421 20.27 31.97 11.89
N SER A 422 19.50 32.52 12.84
CA SER A 422 20.02 33.51 13.81
C SER A 422 20.99 32.90 14.84
N LEU A 423 20.82 31.61 15.15
CA LEU A 423 21.71 30.85 16.05
C LEU A 423 22.90 30.19 15.32
N ASP A 424 23.07 30.47 14.02
CA ASP A 424 24.04 29.83 13.13
C ASP A 424 24.03 28.28 13.17
N LEU A 425 22.88 27.67 13.44
CA LEU A 425 22.72 26.22 13.49
C LEU A 425 22.76 25.65 12.07
N ARG A 426 23.89 25.01 11.70
CA ARG A 426 24.14 24.46 10.36
C ARG A 426 24.51 22.98 10.37
N GLY A 427 24.24 22.30 9.24
CA GLY A 427 24.70 20.93 8.98
C GLY A 427 24.26 19.91 10.04
N ILE A 428 25.22 19.16 10.58
CA ILE A 428 24.96 18.09 11.56
C ILE A 428 24.37 18.64 12.86
N ALA A 429 24.79 19.83 13.31
CA ALA A 429 24.23 20.46 14.51
C ALA A 429 22.73 20.72 14.34
N ARG A 430 22.33 21.27 13.18
CA ARG A 430 20.91 21.47 12.83
C ARG A 430 20.16 20.14 12.70
N LEU A 431 20.79 19.14 12.08
CA LEU A 431 20.18 17.83 11.92
C LEU A 431 19.90 17.18 13.28
N ARG A 432 20.89 17.14 14.17
CA ARG A 432 20.81 16.46 15.47
C ARG A 432 19.96 17.22 16.50
N LEU A 433 20.05 18.54 16.55
CA LEU A 433 19.40 19.33 17.61
C LEU A 433 17.99 19.79 17.26
N LEU A 434 17.68 19.98 15.97
CA LEU A 434 16.39 20.51 15.52
C LEU A 434 15.62 19.50 14.68
N THR A 435 16.26 18.95 13.64
CA THR A 435 15.54 18.21 12.59
C THR A 435 15.13 16.81 13.05
N LEU A 436 16.08 16.00 13.55
CA LEU A 436 15.80 14.63 14.00
C LEU A 436 14.83 14.58 15.18
N PRO A 437 14.98 15.40 16.26
CA PRO A 437 14.05 15.36 17.38
C PRO A 437 12.61 15.71 16.96
N ARG A 438 12.44 16.68 16.06
CA ARG A 438 11.11 17.10 15.58
C ARG A 438 10.51 16.18 14.53
N LEU A 439 11.35 15.41 13.84
CA LEU A 439 10.90 14.40 12.89
C LEU A 439 10.84 13.01 13.54
N ALA A 440 11.09 12.85 14.85
CA ALA A 440 11.15 11.55 15.50
C ALA A 440 9.86 10.73 15.30
N ARG A 441 8.68 11.32 15.52
CA ARG A 441 7.37 10.69 15.26
C ARG A 441 7.18 10.27 13.80
N PRO A 442 7.24 11.18 12.80
CA PRO A 442 7.05 10.78 11.40
C PRO A 442 8.15 9.85 10.88
N LEU A 443 9.37 9.90 11.44
CA LEU A 443 10.43 8.92 11.15
C LEU A 443 10.09 7.54 11.70
N GLY A 444 9.65 7.43 12.97
CA GLY A 444 9.23 6.17 13.57
C GLY A 444 8.05 5.53 12.82
N PHE A 445 7.04 6.33 12.47
CA PHE A 445 5.91 5.86 11.67
C PHE A 445 6.35 5.41 10.26
N SER A 446 7.21 6.18 9.58
CA SER A 446 7.76 5.80 8.27
C SER A 446 8.62 4.53 8.34
N ALA A 447 9.38 4.37 9.42
CA ALA A 447 10.18 3.18 9.69
C ALA A 447 9.29 1.95 9.88
N GLY A 448 8.24 2.06 10.70
CA GLY A 448 7.26 1.00 10.92
C GLY A 448 6.59 0.57 9.62
N LEU A 449 6.17 1.54 8.78
CA LEU A 449 5.54 1.25 7.50
C LEU A 449 6.48 0.54 6.52
N ALA A 450 7.73 1.02 6.39
CA ALA A 450 8.74 0.38 5.55
C ALA A 450 9.04 -1.05 6.00
N ALA A 451 9.13 -1.26 7.32
CA ALA A 451 9.36 -2.58 7.90
C ALA A 451 8.20 -3.53 7.62
N ALA A 452 6.95 -3.05 7.72
CA ALA A 452 5.77 -3.83 7.41
C ALA A 452 5.68 -4.22 5.93
N PHE A 453 5.95 -3.28 5.01
CA PHE A 453 6.02 -3.57 3.58
C PHE A 453 7.08 -4.62 3.26
N SER A 454 8.28 -4.49 3.83
CA SER A 454 9.34 -5.47 3.60
C SER A 454 9.06 -6.82 4.23
N MET A 455 8.39 -6.88 5.39
CA MET A 455 8.01 -8.14 6.04
C MET A 455 7.02 -8.93 5.19
N GLY A 456 6.20 -8.24 4.40
CA GLY A 456 5.18 -8.83 3.54
C GLY A 456 5.56 -9.05 2.08
N ASP A 457 6.80 -8.76 1.66
CA ASP A 457 7.19 -8.93 0.25
C ASP A 457 7.21 -10.41 -0.16
N LEU A 458 6.42 -10.70 -1.19
CA LEU A 458 6.41 -11.98 -1.91
C LEU A 458 6.93 -11.79 -3.35
N GLY A 459 6.93 -10.56 -3.88
CA GLY A 459 7.18 -10.29 -5.28
C GLY A 459 8.62 -10.55 -5.69
N VAL A 460 9.57 -9.90 -5.02
CA VAL A 460 10.97 -9.99 -5.42
C VAL A 460 11.55 -11.33 -5.02
N ILE A 461 11.23 -11.81 -3.82
CA ILE A 461 11.80 -13.08 -3.32
C ILE A 461 11.38 -14.29 -4.17
N THR A 462 10.15 -14.32 -4.69
CA THR A 462 9.71 -15.43 -5.57
C THR A 462 10.48 -15.48 -6.88
N LEU A 463 10.95 -14.32 -7.38
CA LEU A 463 11.71 -14.23 -8.62
C LEU A 463 13.14 -14.79 -8.49
N PHE A 464 13.79 -14.54 -7.35
CA PHE A 464 15.20 -14.89 -7.12
C PHE A 464 15.41 -16.18 -6.31
N SER A 465 14.40 -16.69 -5.62
CA SER A 465 14.56 -17.86 -4.76
C SER A 465 14.76 -19.16 -5.56
N ASP A 466 15.76 -19.92 -5.13
CA ASP A 466 16.07 -21.29 -5.53
C ASP A 466 15.28 -22.34 -4.73
N GLY A 467 14.44 -21.91 -3.78
CA GLY A 467 13.70 -22.78 -2.88
C GLY A 467 14.46 -23.19 -1.61
N GLN A 468 15.75 -22.86 -1.47
CA GLN A 468 16.50 -23.05 -0.22
C GLN A 468 16.49 -21.78 0.63
N THR A 469 16.68 -20.61 -0.01
CA THR A 469 16.48 -19.31 0.64
C THR A 469 14.99 -19.00 0.76
N ARG A 470 14.50 -18.87 2.00
CA ARG A 470 13.07 -18.69 2.28
C ARG A 470 12.86 -17.48 3.18
N THR A 471 12.06 -16.53 2.71
CA THR A 471 11.42 -15.54 3.58
C THR A 471 10.12 -16.12 4.10
N LEU A 472 9.62 -15.60 5.21
CA LEU A 472 8.37 -16.05 5.82
C LEU A 472 7.15 -15.95 4.86
N PRO A 473 6.98 -14.87 4.06
CA PRO A 473 5.94 -14.81 3.04
C PRO A 473 6.04 -15.92 1.99
N LEU A 474 7.26 -16.22 1.51
CA LEU A 474 7.48 -17.28 0.54
C LEU A 474 7.21 -18.67 1.13
N ALA A 475 7.64 -18.92 2.37
CA ALA A 475 7.37 -20.16 3.07
C ALA A 475 5.86 -20.38 3.29
N LEU A 476 5.13 -19.32 3.66
CA LEU A 476 3.68 -19.34 3.76
C LEU A 476 3.02 -19.68 2.41
N PHE A 477 3.47 -19.04 1.33
CA PHE A 477 2.98 -19.33 -0.02
C PHE A 477 3.20 -20.81 -0.41
N GLN A 478 4.37 -21.37 -0.11
CA GLN A 478 4.68 -22.78 -0.37
C GLN A 478 3.83 -23.75 0.48
N LEU A 479 3.56 -23.42 1.75
CA LEU A 479 2.67 -24.20 2.61
C LEU A 479 1.23 -24.20 2.07
N MET A 480 0.74 -23.06 1.60
CA MET A 480 -0.56 -22.95 0.95
C MET A 480 -0.62 -23.78 -0.33
N GLY A 481 0.42 -23.71 -1.17
CA GLY A 481 0.51 -24.49 -2.42
C GLY A 481 0.61 -26.00 -2.21
N SER A 482 1.18 -26.44 -1.08
CA SER A 482 1.22 -27.86 -0.67
C SER A 482 0.00 -28.30 0.14
N TYR A 483 -1.06 -27.47 0.20
CA TYR A 483 -2.31 -27.72 0.94
C TYR A 483 -2.13 -27.97 2.45
N ARG A 484 -1.00 -27.56 3.04
CA ARG A 484 -0.71 -27.67 4.48
C ARG A 484 -1.33 -26.48 5.24
N MET A 485 -2.65 -26.40 5.21
CA MET A 485 -3.40 -25.21 5.66
C MET A 485 -3.27 -24.91 7.16
N ASP A 486 -3.06 -25.92 8.00
CA ASP A 486 -2.85 -25.70 9.45
C ASP A 486 -1.49 -25.05 9.71
N GLN A 487 -0.42 -25.56 9.08
CA GLN A 487 0.91 -24.96 9.15
C GLN A 487 0.93 -23.57 8.52
N ALA A 488 0.22 -23.39 7.40
CA ALA A 488 0.04 -22.08 6.77
C ALA A 488 -0.68 -21.10 7.71
N ALA A 489 -1.70 -21.55 8.46
CA ALA A 489 -2.38 -20.72 9.45
C ALA A 489 -1.40 -20.21 10.52
N GLY A 490 -0.58 -21.10 11.07
CA GLY A 490 0.44 -20.74 12.06
C GLY A 490 1.51 -19.80 11.51
N ALA A 491 1.97 -20.03 10.28
CA ALA A 491 2.93 -19.13 9.63
C ALA A 491 2.31 -17.75 9.33
N ALA A 492 1.03 -17.71 8.92
CA ALA A 492 0.30 -16.48 8.66
C ALA A 492 0.05 -15.66 9.94
N SER A 493 -0.33 -16.30 11.05
CA SER A 493 -0.47 -15.62 12.35
C SER A 493 0.88 -15.11 12.87
N LEU A 494 1.95 -15.90 12.76
CA LEU A 494 3.30 -15.48 13.14
C LEU A 494 3.74 -14.26 12.34
N LEU A 495 3.60 -14.31 11.01
CA LEU A 495 3.93 -13.20 10.10
C LEU A 495 3.12 -11.95 10.45
N LEU A 496 1.83 -12.11 10.76
CA LEU A 496 0.94 -11.03 11.16
C LEU A 496 1.38 -10.36 12.47
N ILE A 497 1.63 -11.16 13.50
CA ILE A 497 2.07 -10.71 14.83
C ILE A 497 3.37 -9.93 14.69
N LEU A 498 4.36 -10.50 14.00
CA LEU A 498 5.67 -9.88 13.83
C LEU A 498 5.59 -8.59 13.02
N THR A 499 4.74 -8.54 11.99
CA THR A 499 4.55 -7.33 11.19
C THR A 499 3.98 -6.19 12.04
N PHE A 500 2.92 -6.45 12.83
CA PHE A 500 2.36 -5.44 13.72
C PHE A 500 3.30 -5.09 14.88
N ALA A 501 3.98 -6.07 15.47
CA ALA A 501 4.94 -5.83 16.55
C ALA A 501 6.10 -4.95 16.08
N LEU A 502 6.62 -5.20 14.87
CA LEU A 502 7.71 -4.42 14.29
C LEU A 502 7.26 -3.01 13.93
N PHE A 503 6.08 -2.87 13.30
CA PHE A 503 5.47 -1.57 13.05
C PHE A 503 5.31 -0.76 14.35
N TRP A 504 4.70 -1.39 15.36
CA TRP A 504 4.42 -0.75 16.65
C TRP A 504 5.69 -0.39 17.41
N ALA A 505 6.71 -1.26 17.42
CA ALA A 505 7.97 -0.98 18.08
C ALA A 505 8.70 0.23 17.48
N LEU A 506 8.74 0.32 16.14
CA LEU A 506 9.38 1.43 15.43
C LEU A 506 8.58 2.74 15.54
N ASP A 507 7.25 2.67 15.45
CA ASP A 507 6.38 3.83 15.65
C ASP A 507 6.49 4.37 17.08
N ARG A 508 6.50 3.48 18.08
CA ARG A 508 6.66 3.85 19.49
C ARG A 508 8.06 4.40 19.80
N LEU A 509 9.10 3.89 19.16
CA LEU A 509 10.45 4.46 19.26
C LEU A 509 10.48 5.92 18.79
N GLY A 510 9.76 6.24 17.70
CA GLY A 510 9.59 7.61 17.23
C GLY A 510 8.86 8.52 18.23
N HIS A 511 7.87 7.99 18.96
CA HIS A 511 7.19 8.72 20.02
C HIS A 511 8.09 8.99 21.23
N TYR A 512 8.90 8.02 21.67
CA TYR A 512 9.84 8.21 22.78
C TYR A 512 10.98 9.17 22.46
N ALA A 513 11.39 9.24 21.19
CA ALA A 513 12.43 10.15 20.73
C ALA A 513 11.91 11.58 20.47
N ASP A 514 10.59 11.80 20.50
CA ASP A 514 10.01 13.15 20.38
C ASP A 514 10.05 13.85 21.75
N PRO A 515 10.67 15.04 21.84
CA PRO A 515 10.71 15.82 23.08
C PRO A 515 9.37 16.46 23.48
N ARG A 516 8.29 16.29 22.69
CA ARG A 516 6.92 16.73 23.00
C ARG A 516 6.06 15.58 23.52
#